data_AF-A0A4Y7L195-F1
#
_entry.id   AF-A0A4Y7L195-F1
#
_cell.length_a   1.000
_cell.length_b   1.000
_cell.length_c   1.000
_cell.angle_alpha   90.00
_cell.angle_beta   90.00
_cell.angle_gamma   90.00
#
_symmetry.space_group_name_H-M   'P 1'
#
loop_
_entity.id
_entity.type
_entity.pdbx_description
1 polymer ?
#
loop_
_entity_poly.entity_id
_entity_poly.type
_entity_poly.pdbx_seq_one_letter_code
_entity_poly.pdbx_strand_id
1 'polypeptide(L)'
;MEKGLKGFVSFIRAYKEHHCSFIFRWKELAVGKLAMGFGLLHLPSMSELKNHSLFTHGFVPAEDVNVEEIKYKDKNREKQRKRNLKARKEAELEQPKFNKPKRNPKESVTRKQTAKQRRAVQTVDDAEELDRDYRALKKLKKGTIDEAEFAKLTGAEDF
;
A
#
# COMPACT_ATOMS: atom_id res chain seq x y z
N MET A 1 14.61 27.99 4.77
CA MET A 1 14.17 26.83 5.56
C MET A 1 13.78 25.63 4.70
N GLU A 2 12.99 25.80 3.63
CA GLU A 2 12.52 24.68 2.79
C GLU A 2 13.61 23.78 2.20
N LYS A 3 14.79 24.34 1.85
CA LYS A 3 15.91 23.56 1.30
C LYS A 3 16.50 22.58 2.32
N GLY A 4 16.53 22.93 3.61
CA GLY A 4 17.02 22.05 4.67
C GLY A 4 16.11 20.84 4.87
N LEU A 5 14.80 21.07 4.91
CA LEU A 5 13.80 20.00 4.95
C LEU A 5 13.91 19.09 3.73
N LYS A 6 14.06 19.67 2.53
CA LYS A 6 14.22 18.90 1.29
C LYS A 6 15.48 18.02 1.33
N GLY A 7 16.59 18.54 1.86
CA GLY A 7 17.84 17.79 2.03
C GLY A 7 17.68 16.58 2.95
N PHE A 8 17.05 16.78 4.11
CA PHE A 8 16.77 15.71 5.05
C PHE A 8 15.87 14.61 4.46
N VAL A 9 14.81 15.03 3.74
CA VAL A 9 13.91 14.12 3.04
C VAL A 9 14.66 13.30 1.98
N SER A 10 15.53 13.93 1.19
CA SER A 10 16.34 13.22 0.20
C SER A 10 17.33 12.25 0.84
N PHE A 11 17.93 12.60 1.98
CA PHE A 11 18.83 11.70 2.71
C PHE A 11 18.10 10.45 3.19
N ILE A 12 16.93 10.62 3.82
CA ILE A 12 16.10 9.51 4.28
C ILE A 12 15.73 8.59 3.12
N ARG A 13 15.30 9.17 2.00
CA ARG A 13 14.92 8.41 0.81
C ARG A 13 16.10 7.62 0.25
N ALA A 14 17.27 8.26 0.13
CA ALA A 14 18.49 7.61 -0.32
C ALA A 14 18.91 6.45 0.61
N TYR A 15 18.79 6.63 1.93
CA TYR A 15 19.09 5.57 2.90
C TYR A 15 18.16 4.35 2.73
N LYS A 16 16.88 4.59 2.45
CA LYS A 16 15.88 3.53 2.23
C LYS A 16 16.04 2.80 0.90
N GLU A 17 16.33 3.54 -0.17
CA GLU A 17 16.49 2.99 -1.53
C GLU A 17 17.86 2.33 -1.73
N HIS A 18 18.78 2.44 -0.75
CA HIS A 18 20.11 1.87 -0.84
C HIS A 18 20.08 0.33 -0.89
N HIS A 19 20.84 -0.27 -1.82
CA HIS A 19 20.85 -1.72 -2.04
C HIS A 19 21.54 -2.51 -0.91
N CYS A 20 22.48 -1.91 -0.18
CA CYS A 20 23.16 -2.56 0.95
C CYS A 20 22.34 -2.53 2.24
N SER A 21 21.31 -3.38 2.30
CA SER A 21 20.40 -3.50 3.45
C SER A 21 21.05 -4.00 4.74
N PHE A 22 22.20 -4.70 4.64
CA PHE A 22 22.95 -5.20 5.80
C PHE A 22 23.65 -4.08 6.58
N ILE A 23 24.22 -3.10 5.87
CA ILE A 23 24.91 -1.95 6.47
C ILE A 23 23.89 -0.85 6.81
N PHE A 24 22.99 -0.56 5.86
CA PHE A 24 21.97 0.47 6.02
C PHE A 24 20.65 -0.13 6.50
N ARG A 25 20.62 -0.45 7.80
CA ARG A 25 19.45 -1.06 8.44
C ARG A 25 18.42 0.01 8.78
N TRP A 26 17.38 0.11 7.96
CA TRP A 26 16.27 1.06 8.16
C TRP A 26 15.66 1.00 9.56
N LYS A 27 15.51 -0.22 10.12
CA LYS A 27 14.92 -0.44 11.45
C LYS A 27 15.75 0.11 12.62
N GLU A 28 17.02 0.35 12.42
CA GLU A 28 17.95 0.82 13.47
C GLU A 28 18.31 2.29 13.33
N LEU A 29 17.80 2.95 12.28
CA LEU A 29 18.08 4.35 12.02
C LEU A 29 17.34 5.25 13.03
N ALA A 30 18.09 5.91 13.90
CA ALA A 30 17.56 6.89 14.85
C ALA A 30 17.25 8.23 14.16
N VAL A 31 16.10 8.30 13.48
CA VAL A 31 15.71 9.48 12.68
C VAL A 31 15.54 10.74 13.54
N GLY A 32 15.07 10.61 14.78
CA GLY A 32 14.91 11.75 15.69
C GLY A 32 16.24 12.46 16.00
N LYS A 33 17.26 11.69 16.38
CA LYS A 33 18.62 12.23 16.61
C LYS A 33 19.25 12.78 15.33
N LEU A 34 18.99 12.15 14.19
CA LEU A 34 19.45 12.62 12.89
C LEU A 34 18.83 14.00 12.57
N ALA A 35 17.52 14.16 12.79
CA ALA A 35 16.84 15.44 12.58
C ALA A 35 17.42 16.56 13.46
N MET A 36 17.80 16.24 14.70
CA MET A 36 18.52 17.18 15.58
C MET A 36 19.90 17.55 15.01
N GLY A 37 20.66 16.59 14.49
CA GLY A 37 21.95 16.85 13.83
C GLY A 37 21.84 17.69 12.55
N PHE A 38 20.72 17.57 11.83
CA PHE A 38 20.39 18.43 10.70
C PHE A 38 19.85 19.82 11.11
N GLY A 39 19.66 20.08 12.41
CA GLY A 39 19.16 21.34 12.93
C GLY A 39 17.71 21.65 12.53
N LEU A 40 16.87 20.61 12.39
CA LEU A 40 15.47 20.79 12.04
C LEU A 40 14.67 21.31 13.23
N LEU A 41 13.92 22.40 13.05
CA LEU A 41 12.98 22.91 14.07
C LEU A 41 11.70 22.07 14.14
N HIS A 42 11.28 21.53 12.99
CA HIS A 42 10.12 20.65 12.89
C HIS A 42 10.45 19.45 12.00
N LEU A 43 9.84 18.30 12.32
CA LEU A 43 9.94 17.13 11.45
C LEU A 43 9.04 17.30 10.22
N PRO A 44 9.52 16.94 9.01
CA PRO A 44 8.68 16.91 7.83
C PRO A 44 7.71 15.72 7.89
N SER A 45 6.46 15.94 7.52
CA SER A 45 5.46 14.86 7.39
C SER A 45 5.77 14.02 6.14
N MET A 46 6.20 12.78 6.35
CA MET A 46 6.67 11.86 5.29
C MET A 46 6.02 10.48 5.46
N SER A 47 5.76 9.79 4.35
CA SER A 47 5.14 8.44 4.37
C SER A 47 5.99 7.42 5.14
N GLU A 48 7.30 7.64 5.17
CA GLU A 48 8.32 6.85 5.83
C GLU A 48 8.29 7.01 7.35
N LEU A 49 7.87 8.18 7.85
CA LEU A 49 7.82 8.49 9.28
C LEU A 49 6.44 8.22 9.89
N LYS A 50 5.38 8.20 9.07
CA LYS A 50 3.99 7.99 9.53
C LYS A 50 3.73 6.64 10.21
N ASN A 51 4.49 5.60 9.86
CA ASN A 51 4.19 4.23 10.30
C ASN A 51 5.07 3.72 11.43
N HIS A 52 6.09 4.49 11.86
CA HIS A 52 7.08 4.00 12.83
C HIS A 52 7.35 5.06 13.89
N SER A 53 6.48 5.08 14.91
CA SER A 53 6.60 5.91 16.11
C SER A 53 7.91 5.69 16.89
N LEU A 54 8.65 4.61 16.63
CA LEU A 54 9.92 4.31 17.28
C LEU A 54 11.09 5.13 16.73
N PHE A 55 11.00 5.64 15.50
CA PHE A 55 12.11 6.38 14.86
C PHE A 55 12.21 7.84 15.30
N THR A 56 11.14 8.41 15.85
CA THR A 56 11.07 9.80 16.30
C THR A 56 11.64 10.00 17.71
N HIS A 57 12.11 8.94 18.36
CA HIS A 57 12.70 9.03 19.69
C HIS A 57 13.97 9.90 19.67
N GLY A 58 14.00 10.94 20.50
CA GLY A 58 15.13 11.88 20.63
C GLY A 58 15.07 13.12 19.73
N PHE A 59 13.93 13.43 19.13
CA PHE A 59 13.68 14.75 18.54
C PHE A 59 13.05 15.69 19.57
N VAL A 60 13.65 16.86 19.77
CA VAL A 60 13.10 17.92 20.62
C VAL A 60 12.58 19.03 19.69
N PRO A 61 11.26 19.15 19.49
CA PRO A 61 10.71 20.23 18.67
C PRO A 61 10.99 21.59 19.32
N ALA A 62 11.32 22.57 18.48
CA ALA A 62 11.39 23.96 18.93
C ALA A 62 9.97 24.55 18.91
N GLU A 63 9.26 24.49 20.04
CA GLU A 63 7.87 24.93 20.16
C GLU A 63 7.71 26.45 20.01
N ASP A 64 8.76 27.22 20.31
CA ASP A 64 8.70 28.69 20.34
C ASP A 64 8.80 29.38 18.97
N VAL A 65 9.02 28.64 17.88
CA VAL A 65 9.35 29.23 16.57
C VAL A 65 8.34 28.88 15.48
N ASN A 66 7.48 29.84 15.15
CA ASN A 66 6.58 29.76 13.99
C ASN A 66 7.33 30.03 12.67
N VAL A 67 7.79 28.97 12.01
CA VAL A 67 8.53 29.04 10.73
C VAL A 67 7.73 29.71 9.60
N GLU A 68 6.39 29.68 9.67
CA GLU A 68 5.53 30.29 8.65
C GLU A 68 5.56 31.82 8.69
N GLU A 69 5.73 32.40 9.88
CA GLU A 69 5.73 33.84 10.10
C GLU A 69 7.03 34.52 9.63
N ILE A 70 8.14 33.76 9.62
CA ILE A 70 9.46 34.26 9.23
C ILE A 70 9.47 34.56 7.72
N LYS A 71 9.53 35.86 7.38
CA LYS A 71 9.59 36.34 5.99
C LYS A 71 11.01 36.24 5.44
N TYR A 72 11.13 35.91 4.15
CA TYR A 72 12.42 36.05 3.48
C TYR A 72 12.81 37.53 3.33
N LYS A 73 14.10 37.83 3.48
CA LYS A 73 14.66 39.16 3.22
C LYS A 73 14.41 39.62 1.77
N ASP A 74 14.47 38.68 0.82
CA ASP A 74 14.23 38.96 -0.60
C ASP A 74 12.75 38.91 -0.97
N LYS A 75 12.23 40.02 -1.49
CA LYS A 75 10.82 40.17 -1.89
C LYS A 75 10.39 39.18 -2.98
N ASN A 76 11.26 38.90 -3.95
CA ASN A 76 10.97 37.94 -5.04
C ASN A 76 10.80 36.51 -4.52
N ARG A 77 11.68 36.11 -3.60
CA ARG A 77 11.65 34.80 -2.96
C ARG A 77 10.43 34.63 -2.07
N GLU A 78 10.03 35.69 -1.36
CA GLU A 78 8.81 35.68 -0.55
C GLU A 78 7.55 35.57 -1.43
N LYS A 79 7.52 36.23 -2.59
CA LYS A 79 6.42 36.08 -3.56
C LYS A 79 6.31 34.65 -4.08
N GLN A 80 7.45 34.01 -4.38
CA GLN A 80 7.49 32.61 -4.80
C GLN A 80 7.05 31.67 -3.67
N ARG A 81 7.52 31.89 -2.44
CA ARG A 81 7.09 31.12 -1.25
C ARG A 81 5.57 31.14 -1.10
N LYS A 82 4.96 32.32 -1.16
CA LYS A 82 3.50 32.48 -1.03
C LYS A 82 2.73 31.77 -2.16
N ARG A 83 3.23 31.82 -3.40
CA ARG A 83 2.64 31.07 -4.53
C ARG A 83 2.70 29.56 -4.28
N ASN A 84 3.85 29.04 -3.85
CA ASN A 84 4.02 27.62 -3.56
C ASN A 84 3.15 27.18 -2.37
N LEU A 85 3.00 28.02 -1.34
CA LEU A 85 2.14 27.73 -0.18
C LEU A 85 0.68 27.62 -0.60
N LYS A 86 0.19 28.53 -1.45
CA LYS A 86 -1.18 28.48 -1.98
C LYS A 86 -1.41 27.23 -2.82
N ALA A 87 -0.51 26.96 -3.77
CA ALA A 87 -0.58 25.77 -4.61
C ALA A 87 -0.55 24.47 -3.79
N ARG A 88 0.20 24.42 -2.68
CA ARG A 88 0.19 23.27 -1.77
C ARG A 88 -1.14 23.09 -1.06
N LYS A 89 -1.74 24.17 -0.55
CA LYS A 89 -3.04 24.13 0.13
C LYS A 89 -4.15 23.72 -0.85
N GLU A 90 -4.12 24.26 -2.07
CA GLU A 90 -5.03 23.89 -3.16
C GLU A 90 -4.86 22.40 -3.53
N ALA A 91 -3.63 21.92 -3.73
CA ALA A 91 -3.37 20.52 -4.01
C ALA A 91 -3.79 19.57 -2.87
N GLU A 92 -3.67 19.99 -1.61
CA GLU A 92 -4.12 19.20 -0.46
C GLU A 92 -5.65 19.14 -0.34
N LEU A 93 -6.35 20.21 -0.74
CA LEU A 93 -7.81 20.25 -0.85
C LEU A 93 -8.32 19.44 -2.05
N GLU A 94 -7.60 19.47 -3.17
CA GLU A 94 -7.96 18.76 -4.40
C GLU A 94 -7.55 17.29 -4.40
N GLN A 95 -6.72 16.82 -3.47
CA GLN A 95 -6.52 15.37 -3.32
C GLN A 95 -7.83 14.77 -2.77
N PRO A 96 -8.64 14.05 -3.59
CA PRO A 96 -9.67 13.22 -3.00
C PRO A 96 -8.92 12.25 -2.09
N LYS A 97 -9.30 12.20 -0.81
CA LYS A 97 -8.90 11.11 0.08
C LYS A 97 -9.07 9.85 -0.74
N PHE A 98 -7.96 9.19 -1.09
CA PHE A 98 -7.98 7.95 -1.86
C PHE A 98 -8.62 6.91 -0.94
N ASN A 99 -9.94 6.95 -0.83
CA ASN A 99 -10.77 5.87 -0.39
C ASN A 99 -10.43 4.77 -1.38
N LYS A 100 -9.55 3.86 -0.97
CA LYS A 100 -9.31 2.62 -1.69
C LYS A 100 -10.71 2.09 -2.01
N PRO A 101 -11.14 2.02 -3.28
CA PRO A 101 -12.40 1.38 -3.57
C PRO A 101 -12.28 -0.03 -3.00
N LYS A 102 -13.23 -0.44 -2.15
CA LYS A 102 -13.38 -1.85 -1.79
C LYS A 102 -13.51 -2.58 -3.11
N ARG A 103 -12.43 -3.25 -3.50
CA ARG A 103 -12.32 -3.93 -4.78
C ARG A 103 -13.35 -5.07 -4.73
N ASN A 104 -14.43 -4.93 -5.47
CA ASN A 104 -15.35 -6.04 -5.70
C ASN A 104 -14.54 -7.17 -6.36
N PRO A 105 -14.57 -8.42 -5.86
CA PRO A 105 -13.67 -9.49 -6.30
C PRO A 105 -13.89 -9.99 -7.74
N LYS A 106 -14.83 -9.42 -8.50
CA LYS A 106 -15.36 -10.04 -9.71
C LYS A 106 -14.73 -9.58 -11.03
N GLU A 107 -13.84 -8.59 -11.03
CA GLU A 107 -13.20 -8.13 -12.27
C GLU A 107 -11.69 -7.98 -12.12
N SER A 108 -10.97 -9.09 -12.35
CA SER A 108 -9.60 -9.01 -12.88
C SER A 108 -9.29 -10.29 -13.68
N VAL A 109 -9.93 -10.43 -14.83
CA VAL A 109 -9.42 -11.33 -15.87
C VAL A 109 -8.15 -10.68 -16.42
N THR A 110 -7.06 -11.45 -16.53
CA THR A 110 -5.73 -11.10 -17.08
C THR A 110 -4.62 -10.60 -16.13
N ARG A 111 -4.61 -11.01 -14.84
CA ARG A 111 -3.32 -11.13 -14.14
C ARG A 111 -2.79 -12.55 -14.28
N LYS A 112 -1.58 -12.71 -14.82
CA LYS A 112 -0.87 -14.00 -14.90
C LYS A 112 -0.78 -14.58 -13.48
N GLN A 113 -1.66 -15.53 -13.16
CA GLN A 113 -1.69 -16.21 -11.87
C GLN A 113 -0.42 -17.05 -11.69
N THR A 114 0.20 -16.95 -10.52
CA THR A 114 1.35 -17.78 -10.13
C THR A 114 0.95 -19.27 -10.07
N ALA A 115 1.89 -20.19 -10.28
CA ALA A 115 1.62 -21.63 -10.27
C ALA A 115 0.85 -22.12 -9.02
N LYS A 116 1.12 -21.54 -7.84
CA LYS A 116 0.40 -21.85 -6.59
C LYS A 116 -1.07 -21.43 -6.62
N GLN A 117 -1.41 -20.33 -7.28
CA GLN A 117 -2.79 -19.86 -7.42
C GLN A 117 -3.58 -20.72 -8.40
N ARG A 118 -2.96 -21.15 -9.50
CA ARG A 118 -3.61 -22.07 -10.47
C ARG A 118 -4.00 -23.40 -9.82
N ARG A 119 -3.08 -23.98 -9.02
CA ARG A 119 -3.36 -25.22 -8.27
C ARG A 119 -4.52 -25.05 -7.27
N ALA A 120 -4.57 -23.91 -6.58
CA ALA A 120 -5.63 -23.65 -5.61
C ALA A 120 -7.01 -23.46 -6.27
N VAL A 121 -7.06 -22.83 -7.46
CA VAL A 121 -8.31 -22.72 -8.24
C VAL A 121 -8.75 -24.10 -8.73
N GLN A 122 -7.83 -24.87 -9.32
CA GLN A 122 -8.11 -26.22 -9.78
C GLN A 122 -8.65 -27.12 -8.65
N THR A 123 -8.05 -27.07 -7.46
CA THR A 123 -8.54 -27.87 -6.31
C THR A 123 -9.95 -27.50 -5.84
N VAL A 124 -10.38 -26.25 -6.07
CA VAL A 124 -11.73 -25.81 -5.71
C VAL A 124 -12.72 -26.27 -6.77
N ASP A 125 -12.37 -26.11 -8.06
CA ASP A 125 -13.20 -26.57 -9.18
C ASP A 125 -13.41 -28.09 -9.13
N ASP A 126 -12.35 -28.86 -8.83
CA ASP A 126 -12.40 -30.33 -8.67
C ASP A 126 -13.31 -30.74 -7.51
N ALA A 127 -13.29 -29.99 -6.38
CA ALA A 127 -14.16 -30.27 -5.23
C ALA A 127 -15.64 -29.98 -5.53
N GLU A 128 -15.92 -28.90 -6.27
CA GLU A 128 -17.27 -28.55 -6.70
C GLU A 128 -17.84 -29.55 -7.74
N GLU A 129 -16.98 -30.14 -8.58
CA GLU A 129 -17.35 -31.24 -9.47
C GLU A 129 -17.72 -32.51 -8.68
N LEU A 130 -16.87 -32.93 -7.74
CA LEU A 130 -17.14 -34.09 -6.88
C LEU A 130 -18.45 -33.94 -6.08
N ASP A 131 -18.75 -32.74 -5.59
CA ASP A 131 -20.00 -32.47 -4.87
C ASP A 131 -21.24 -32.58 -5.77
N ARG A 132 -21.12 -32.21 -7.06
CA ARG A 132 -22.20 -32.37 -8.05
C ARG A 132 -22.44 -33.84 -8.35
N ASP A 133 -21.37 -34.61 -8.56
CA ASP A 133 -21.45 -36.04 -8.82
C ASP A 133 -22.03 -36.80 -7.64
N TYR A 134 -21.62 -36.46 -6.41
CA TYR A 134 -22.16 -37.06 -5.20
C TYR A 134 -23.66 -36.81 -5.04
N ARG A 135 -24.14 -35.60 -5.38
CA ARG A 135 -25.58 -35.29 -5.37
C ARG A 135 -26.33 -36.07 -6.44
N ALA A 136 -25.78 -36.20 -7.64
CA ALA A 136 -26.37 -37.01 -8.71
C ALA A 136 -26.46 -38.49 -8.29
N LEU A 137 -25.41 -39.02 -7.66
CA LEU A 137 -25.35 -40.40 -7.17
C LEU A 137 -26.40 -40.64 -6.07
N LYS A 138 -26.59 -39.66 -5.17
CA LYS A 138 -27.63 -39.72 -4.15
C LYS A 138 -29.04 -39.73 -4.74
N LYS A 139 -29.27 -39.09 -5.89
CA LYS A 139 -30.56 -39.10 -6.60
C LYS A 139 -30.78 -40.43 -7.34
N LEU A 140 -29.73 -40.99 -7.95
CA LEU A 140 -29.76 -42.33 -8.56
C LEU A 140 -30.08 -43.40 -7.50
N LYS A 141 -29.40 -43.39 -6.35
CA LYS A 141 -29.68 -44.32 -5.23
C LYS A 141 -31.09 -44.20 -4.66
N LYS A 142 -31.74 -43.05 -4.83
CA LYS A 142 -33.13 -42.81 -4.42
C LYS A 142 -34.14 -43.13 -5.53
N GLY A 143 -33.69 -43.59 -6.71
CA GLY A 143 -34.53 -43.91 -7.86
C GLY A 143 -35.21 -42.69 -8.48
N THR A 144 -34.67 -41.48 -8.27
CA THR A 144 -35.26 -40.23 -8.80
C THR A 144 -34.71 -39.86 -10.18
N ILE A 145 -33.66 -40.54 -10.63
CA ILE A 145 -32.93 -40.31 -11.89
C ILE A 145 -32.55 -41.70 -12.43
N ASP A 146 -32.66 -41.88 -13.74
CA ASP A 146 -32.25 -43.11 -14.44
C ASP A 146 -30.74 -43.15 -14.73
N GLU A 147 -30.18 -44.33 -14.99
CA GLU A 147 -28.72 -44.51 -15.21
C GLU A 147 -28.19 -43.68 -16.38
N ALA A 148 -28.98 -43.53 -17.46
CA ALA A 148 -28.63 -42.69 -18.60
C ALA A 148 -28.59 -41.19 -18.24
N GLU A 149 -29.55 -40.72 -17.43
CA GLU A 149 -29.58 -39.32 -16.98
C GLU A 149 -28.46 -39.01 -15.98
N PHE A 150 -28.06 -40.00 -15.18
CA PHE A 150 -26.89 -39.90 -14.31
C PHE A 150 -25.59 -39.77 -15.10
N ALA A 151 -25.41 -40.58 -16.14
CA ALA A 151 -24.23 -40.52 -17.02
C ALA A 151 -24.11 -39.13 -17.67
N LYS A 152 -25.23 -38.58 -18.16
CA LYS A 152 -25.28 -37.23 -18.75
C LYS A 152 -24.89 -36.12 -17.79
N LEU A 153 -25.33 -36.22 -16.54
CA LEU A 153 -25.09 -35.21 -15.50
C LEU A 153 -23.67 -35.21 -14.96
N THR A 154 -22.99 -36.36 -15.01
CA THR A 154 -21.62 -36.56 -14.51
C THR A 154 -20.57 -36.52 -15.63
N GLY A 155 -20.99 -36.34 -16.90
CA GLY A 155 -20.09 -36.36 -18.05
C GLY A 155 -19.50 -37.74 -18.37
N ALA A 156 -20.07 -38.81 -17.79
CA ALA A 156 -19.63 -40.18 -17.99
C ALA A 156 -20.16 -40.81 -19.30
N GLU A 157 -20.95 -40.08 -20.09
CA GLU A 157 -21.41 -40.50 -21.43
C GLU A 157 -20.29 -40.50 -22.49
N ASP A 158 -19.24 -39.69 -22.28
CA ASP A 158 -18.16 -39.47 -23.27
C ASP A 158 -16.95 -40.42 -23.10
N PHE A 159 -17.08 -41.49 -22.29
CA PHE A 159 -16.06 -42.51 -22.04
C PHE A 159 -16.47 -43.91 -22.50
#